data_AF-A0A7V5NXM7-F1
#
_entry.id   AF-A0A7V5NXM7-F1
#
_cell.length_a   1.000
_cell.length_b   1.000
_cell.length_c   1.000
_cell.angle_alpha   90.00
_cell.angle_beta   90.00
_cell.angle_gamma   90.00
#
_symmetry.space_group_name_H-M   'P 1'
#
loop_
_entity.id
_entity.type
_entity.pdbx_description
1 polymer ?
#
loop_
_entity_poly.entity_id
_entity_poly.type
_entity_poly.pdbx_seq_one_letter_code
_entity_poly.pdbx_strand_id
1 'polypeptide(L)' 'MNDVEFDKMEFRRTLGQFATGVTIITTLDSEGAPIGVTASSFNSL' A
#
# COMPACT_ATOMS: atom_id res chain seq x y z
N MET A 1 0.35 11.80 -29.01
CA MET A 1 1.23 11.19 -27.99
C MET A 1 0.65 9.82 -27.73
N ASN A 2 1.38 8.74 -28.03
CA ASN A 2 0.94 7.41 -27.63
C ASN A 2 1.09 7.35 -26.12
N ASP A 3 -0.01 7.17 -25.40
CA ASP A 3 0.04 6.82 -23.99
C ASP A 3 0.81 5.50 -23.88
N VAL A 4 1.96 5.54 -23.21
CA VAL A 4 2.70 4.32 -22.88
C VAL A 4 1.79 3.54 -21.94
N GLU A 5 1.28 2.40 -22.41
CA GLU A 5 0.49 1.50 -21.59
C GLU A 5 1.37 0.98 -20.46
N PHE A 6 1.14 1.49 -19.25
CA PHE A 6 1.88 1.06 -18.07
C PHE A 6 1.44 -0.36 -17.67
N ASP A 7 2.36 -1.32 -17.75
CA ASP A 7 2.14 -2.65 -17.18
C ASP A 7 2.08 -2.55 -15.65
N LYS A 8 0.88 -2.77 -15.10
CA LYS A 8 0.61 -2.74 -13.65
C LYS A 8 1.45 -3.76 -12.89
N MET A 9 1.76 -4.91 -13.49
CA MET A 9 2.57 -5.95 -12.87
C MET A 9 4.05 -5.58 -12.85
N GLU A 10 4.57 -5.00 -13.94
CA GLU A 10 5.92 -4.46 -13.98
C GLU A 10 6.09 -3.35 -12.93
N PHE A 11 5.15 -2.41 -12.88
CA PHE A 11 5.19 -1.34 -11.89
C PHE A 11 5.16 -1.85 -10.44
N ARG A 12 4.28 -2.83 -10.13
CA ARG A 12 4.24 -3.47 -8.80
C ARG A 12 5.58 -4.14 -8.45
N ARG A 13 6.20 -4.84 -9.39
CA ARG A 13 7.50 -5.51 -9.18
C ARG A 13 8.59 -4.49 -8.90
N THR A 14 8.60 -3.38 -9.62
CA THR A 14 9.55 -2.29 -9.43
C THR A 14 9.40 -1.65 -8.05
N LEU A 15 8.18 -1.37 -7.59
CA LEU A 15 7.94 -0.85 -6.24
C LEU A 15 8.41 -1.83 -5.15
N GLY A 16 8.25 -3.14 -5.38
CA GLY A 16 8.69 -4.18 -4.44
C GLY A 16 10.20 -4.29 -4.25
N GLN A 17 11.02 -3.60 -5.05
CA GLN A 17 12.48 -3.56 -4.87
C GLN A 17 12.91 -2.69 -3.67
N PHE A 18 12.03 -1.80 -3.19
CA PHE A 18 12.30 -1.02 -1.98
C PHE A 18 11.77 -1.78 -0.75
N ALA A 19 12.68 -2.40 0.01
CA ALA A 19 12.31 -3.16 1.20
C ALA A 19 11.72 -2.26 2.29
N THR A 20 10.61 -2.70 2.89
CA THR A 20 9.93 -2.02 3.99
C THR A 20 9.60 -3.00 5.13
N GLY A 21 9.27 -2.45 6.30
CA GLY A 21 8.58 -3.23 7.33
C GLY A 21 7.11 -3.48 6.95
N VAL A 22 6.43 -4.29 7.77
CA VAL A 22 4.99 -4.52 7.66
C VAL A 22 4.32 -3.99 8.93
N THR A 23 3.28 -3.17 8.76
CA THR A 23 2.49 -2.60 9.85
C THR A 23 1.03 -3.02 9.72
N ILE A 24 0.27 -2.88 10.80
CA ILE A 24 -1.19 -2.99 10.80
C ILE A 24 -1.74 -1.61 11.16
N ILE A 25 -2.45 -0.99 10.22
CA ILE A 25 -3.22 0.23 10.47
C ILE A 25 -4.54 -0.19 11.11
N THR A 26 -4.91 0.45 12.22
CA THR A 26 -6.16 0.18 12.93
C THR A 26 -7.01 1.43 13.06
N THR A 27 -8.33 1.24 13.05
CA THR A 27 -9.32 2.28 13.37
C THR A 27 -10.55 1.64 13.99
N LEU A 28 -11.48 2.45 14.48
CA LEU A 28 -12.86 2.05 14.72
C LEU A 28 -13.74 2.57 13.57
N ASP A 29 -14.81 1.85 13.23
CA ASP A 29 -15.84 2.35 12.31
C ASP A 29 -16.84 3.27 13.03
N SER A 30 -17.91 3.66 12.32
CA SER A 30 -18.96 4.54 12.87
C SER A 30 -19.75 3.94 14.03
N GLU A 31 -19.74 2.62 14.18
CA GLU A 31 -20.42 1.89 15.25
C GLU A 31 -19.45 1.51 16.39
N GLY A 32 -18.17 1.87 16.27
CA GLY A 32 -17.13 1.54 17.23
C GLY A 32 -16.52 0.15 17.04
N ALA A 33 -16.82 -0.55 15.94
CA ALA A 33 -16.24 -1.85 15.66
C ALA A 33 -14.78 -1.70 15.16
N PRO A 34 -13.85 -2.57 15.60
CA PRO A 34 -12.45 -2.48 15.22
C PRO A 34 -12.22 -2.93 13.78
N ILE A 35 -11.45 -2.13 13.03
CA ILE A 35 -11.03 -2.40 11.65
C ILE A 35 -9.49 -2.39 11.59
N GLY A 36 -8.92 -3.33 10.83
CA GLY A 36 -7.47 -3.46 10.63
C GLY A 36 -7.10 -3.66 9.17
N VAL A 37 -5.99 -3.05 8.74
CA VAL A 37 -5.43 -3.20 7.38
C VAL A 37 -3.92 -3.43 7.47
N THR A 38 -3.43 -4.51 6.87
CA THR A 38 -1.99 -4.72 6.69
C THR A 38 -1.45 -3.73 5.65
N ALA A 39 -0.39 -3.00 6.00
CA ALA A 39 0.25 -2.04 5.11
C ALA A 39 1.78 -2.24 5.10
N SER A 40 2.37 -2.16 3.91
CA SER A 40 3.83 -2.17 3.71
C SER A 40 4.33 -0.89 3.03
N SER A 41 3.47 0.12 2.90
CA SER A 41 3.75 1.40 2.23
C SER A 41 3.90 2.56 3.22
N PHE A 42 4.17 2.28 4.49
CA PHE A 42 4.34 3.29 5.54
C PHE A 42 5.73 3.93 5.49
N ASN A 43 5.83 5.22 5.84
CA ASN A 43 7.09 5.93 6.04
C ASN A 43 6.95 7.00 7.15
N SER A 44 8.06 7.42 7.77
CA SER A 44 8.09 8.55 8.70
C SER A 44 8.13 9.89 7.96
N LEU A 45 7.58 10.94 8.57
CA LEU A 45 7.65 12.33 8.09
C LEU A 45 8.93 13.02 8.55
#